data_AF-A0A2U3AHU4-F1
#
_entry.id   AF-A0A2U3AHU4-F1
#
_cell.length_a   1.000
_cell.length_b   1.000
_cell.length_c   1.000
_cell.angle_alpha   90.00
_cell.angle_beta   90.00
_cell.angle_gamma   90.00
#
_symmetry.space_group_name_H-M   'P 1'
#
loop_
_entity.id
_entity.type
_entity.pdbx_description
1 polymer ?
#
loop_
_entity_poly.entity_id
_entity_poly.type
_entity_poly.pdbx_seq_one_letter_code
_entity_poly.pdbx_strand_id
1 'polypeptide(L)'
;MFNFRNTQHDKDFHYLLNCYTKYTSSEPTDEWISTSYIISGIGLTDTFLSSLVQDMALNYDSLIEKISILPSAQKNLCRYAIQLSYPGSEKISFNQVVKNIAQDDLKLLLSAVDTHYFHKQLS
;
A
#
# COMPACT_ATOMS: atom_id res chain seq x y z
N MET A 1 -0.88 -17.45 5.24
CA MET A 1 0.48 -17.22 4.71
C MET A 1 0.39 -16.19 3.58
N PHE A 2 1.06 -15.05 3.73
CA PHE A 2 1.11 -14.01 2.70
C PHE A 2 1.81 -14.52 1.43
N ASN A 3 1.27 -14.21 0.26
CA ASN A 3 1.87 -14.60 -1.02
C ASN A 3 2.81 -13.49 -1.53
N PHE A 4 3.96 -13.37 -0.89
CA PHE A 4 4.95 -12.36 -1.27
C PHE A 4 5.56 -12.66 -2.64
N ARG A 5 5.78 -11.60 -3.41
CA ARG A 5 6.38 -11.65 -4.75
C ARG A 5 7.82 -12.15 -4.73
N ASN A 6 8.55 -11.77 -3.69
CA ASN A 6 9.93 -12.10 -3.43
C ASN A 6 10.27 -11.74 -1.97
N THR A 7 11.48 -12.05 -1.54
CA THR A 7 11.96 -11.77 -0.18
C THR A 7 12.02 -10.27 0.15
N GLN A 8 12.21 -9.39 -0.84
CA GLN A 8 12.25 -7.95 -0.58
C GLN A 8 10.86 -7.40 -0.28
N HIS A 9 9.83 -7.87 -1.00
CA HIS A 9 8.44 -7.53 -0.71
C HIS A 9 8.07 -7.89 0.74
N ASP A 10 8.45 -9.10 1.20
CA ASP A 10 8.23 -9.53 2.58
C ASP A 10 8.90 -8.60 3.62
N LYS A 11 10.17 -8.26 3.40
CA LYS A 11 10.92 -7.37 4.30
C LYS A 11 10.32 -5.97 4.35
N ASP A 12 10.00 -5.41 3.20
CA ASP A 12 9.44 -4.07 3.07
C ASP A 12 8.06 -3.98 3.70
N PHE A 13 7.24 -5.00 3.52
CA PHE A 13 5.92 -5.09 4.15
C PHE A 13 6.02 -5.02 5.67
N HIS A 14 6.85 -5.88 6.28
CA HIS A 14 7.06 -5.88 7.73
C HIS A 14 7.71 -4.59 8.22
N TYR A 15 8.58 -3.97 7.42
CA TYR A 15 9.15 -2.67 7.75
C TYR A 15 8.08 -1.57 7.85
N LEU A 16 7.13 -1.53 6.90
CA LEU A 16 6.01 -0.57 6.94
C LEU A 16 5.09 -0.78 8.14
N LEU A 17 4.82 -2.03 8.52
CA LEU A 17 4.03 -2.33 9.73
C LEU A 17 4.76 -1.86 11.00
N ASN A 18 6.06 -2.10 11.09
CA ASN A 18 6.89 -1.66 12.22
C ASN A 18 6.99 -0.14 12.30
N CYS A 19 7.04 0.56 11.15
CA CYS A 19 6.96 2.02 11.14
C CYS A 19 5.63 2.48 11.73
N TYR A 20 4.50 1.91 11.33
CA TYR A 20 3.19 2.30 11.86
C TYR A 20 3.10 2.12 13.37
N THR A 21 3.40 0.93 13.89
CA THR A 21 3.30 0.64 15.33
C THR A 21 4.19 1.54 16.17
N LYS A 22 5.36 1.94 15.63
CA LYS A 22 6.26 2.89 16.29
C LYS A 22 5.67 4.30 16.41
N TYR A 23 4.81 4.72 15.48
CA TYR A 23 4.37 6.12 15.37
C TYR A 23 2.88 6.37 15.68
N THR A 24 2.05 5.33 15.87
CA THR A 24 0.58 5.52 16.06
C THR A 24 0.02 4.99 17.38
N SER A 25 0.84 4.46 18.29
CA SER A 25 0.42 3.85 19.58
C SER A 25 -0.70 2.78 19.47
N SER A 26 -1.04 2.34 18.27
CA SER A 26 -2.16 1.48 17.94
C SER A 26 -1.71 0.39 16.97
N GLU A 27 -2.48 -0.70 16.93
CA GLU A 27 -2.25 -1.76 15.95
C GLU A 27 -2.62 -1.27 14.54
N PRO A 28 -1.91 -1.74 13.49
CA PRO A 28 -2.26 -1.42 12.12
C PRO A 28 -3.70 -1.85 11.79
N THR A 29 -4.47 -0.94 11.19
CA THR A 29 -5.80 -1.29 10.66
C THR A 29 -5.66 -2.20 9.43
N ASP A 30 -6.74 -2.88 9.05
CA ASP A 30 -6.77 -3.73 7.87
C ASP A 30 -6.47 -2.94 6.59
N GLU A 31 -6.93 -1.69 6.51
CA GLU A 31 -6.62 -0.77 5.43
C GLU A 31 -5.13 -0.43 5.40
N TRP A 32 -4.50 -0.24 6.57
CA TRP A 32 -3.06 -0.03 6.67
C TRP A 32 -2.26 -1.23 6.22
N ILE A 33 -2.68 -2.43 6.64
CA ILE A 33 -2.06 -3.70 6.23
C ILE A 33 -2.18 -3.86 4.71
N SER A 34 -3.36 -3.63 4.14
CA SER A 34 -3.60 -3.68 2.70
C SER A 34 -2.72 -2.69 1.94
N THR A 35 -2.67 -1.44 2.41
CA THR A 35 -1.86 -0.38 1.82
C THR A 35 -0.40 -0.75 1.86
N SER A 36 0.10 -1.19 3.02
CA SER A 36 1.49 -1.60 3.21
C SER A 36 1.87 -2.71 2.24
N TYR A 37 1.04 -3.75 2.14
CA TYR A 37 1.27 -4.89 1.24
C TYR A 37 1.35 -4.47 -0.23
N ILE A 38 0.44 -3.62 -0.70
CA ILE A 38 0.47 -3.15 -2.09
C ILE A 38 1.71 -2.27 -2.32
N ILE A 39 1.98 -1.30 -1.45
CA ILE A 39 3.10 -0.35 -1.58
C ILE A 39 4.45 -1.09 -1.60
N SER A 40 4.66 -2.04 -0.68
CA SER A 40 5.86 -2.88 -0.69
C SER A 40 5.93 -3.78 -1.92
N GLY A 41 4.80 -4.31 -2.38
CA GLY A 41 4.73 -5.21 -3.53
C GLY A 41 5.06 -4.53 -4.86
N ILE A 42 4.80 -3.23 -4.99
CA ILE A 42 5.19 -2.41 -6.16
C ILE A 42 6.53 -1.69 -5.97
N GLY A 43 7.22 -1.91 -4.84
CA GLY A 43 8.56 -1.36 -4.57
C GLY A 43 8.58 0.14 -4.30
N LEU A 44 7.54 0.68 -3.65
CA LEU A 44 7.43 2.12 -3.34
C LEU A 44 7.61 2.44 -1.86
N THR A 45 8.18 1.53 -1.07
CA THR A 45 8.39 1.65 0.38
C THR A 45 9.02 2.99 0.78
N ASP A 46 10.19 3.32 0.23
CA ASP A 46 10.92 4.55 0.55
C ASP A 46 10.19 5.81 0.05
N THR A 47 9.59 5.72 -1.15
CA THR A 47 8.79 6.81 -1.72
C THR A 47 7.59 7.14 -0.84
N PHE A 48 6.92 6.11 -0.31
CA PHE A 48 5.78 6.27 0.58
C PHE A 48 6.22 6.84 1.93
N LEU A 49 7.22 6.24 2.58
CA LEU A 49 7.71 6.71 3.89
C LEU A 49 8.21 8.15 3.87
N SER A 50 8.93 8.54 2.81
CA SER A 50 9.38 9.93 2.65
C SER A 50 8.26 10.94 2.37
N SER A 51 7.03 10.46 2.17
CA SER A 51 5.83 11.29 1.98
C SER A 51 4.94 11.29 3.23
N LEU A 52 5.31 10.55 4.28
CA LEU A 52 4.66 10.61 5.57
C LEU A 52 5.22 11.76 6.40
N VAL A 53 4.34 12.38 7.19
CA VAL A 53 4.68 13.38 8.20
C VAL A 53 4.43 12.82 9.59
N GLN A 54 4.40 13.67 10.61
CA GLN A 54 4.14 13.27 11.99
C GLN A 54 2.84 12.45 12.12
N ASP A 55 2.85 11.48 13.03
CA ASP A 55 1.71 10.59 13.33
C ASP A 55 1.18 9.80 12.11
N MET A 56 2.08 9.46 11.18
CA MET A 56 1.77 8.71 9.96
C MET A 56 0.77 9.40 9.03
N ALA A 57 0.55 10.72 9.17
CA ALA A 57 -0.25 11.47 8.22
C ALA A 57 0.46 11.54 6.85
N LEU A 58 -0.30 11.48 5.77
CA LEU A 58 0.25 11.48 4.41
C LEU A 58 0.27 12.89 3.82
N ASN A 59 1.42 13.33 3.34
CA ASN A 59 1.51 14.42 2.37
C ASN A 59 1.21 13.87 0.97
N TYR A 60 -0.08 13.91 0.59
CA TYR A 60 -0.56 13.31 -0.65
C TYR A 60 0.06 13.96 -1.90
N ASP A 61 0.15 15.28 -1.94
CA ASP A 61 0.71 16.01 -3.08
C ASP A 61 2.18 15.63 -3.33
N SER A 62 2.97 15.53 -2.26
CA SER A 62 4.36 15.06 -2.34
C SER A 62 4.46 13.64 -2.88
N LEU A 63 3.56 12.74 -2.46
CA LEU A 63 3.54 11.37 -2.98
C LEU A 63 3.21 11.37 -4.48
N ILE A 64 2.20 12.12 -4.91
CA ILE A 64 1.77 12.20 -6.31
C ILE A 64 2.87 12.73 -7.22
N GLU A 65 3.61 13.75 -6.76
CA GLU A 65 4.77 14.28 -7.48
C GLU A 65 5.83 13.19 -7.69
N LYS A 66 6.18 12.45 -6.63
CA LYS A 66 7.22 11.41 -6.69
C LYS A 66 6.82 10.22 -7.56
N ILE A 67 5.55 9.82 -7.57
CA ILE A 67 5.08 8.69 -8.39
C ILE A 67 4.75 9.10 -9.83
N SER A 68 4.84 10.38 -10.19
CA SER A 68 4.45 10.90 -11.51
C SER A 68 5.19 10.21 -12.67
N ILE A 69 6.43 9.79 -12.45
CA ILE A 69 7.28 9.08 -13.41
C ILE A 69 6.88 7.62 -13.65
N LEU A 70 6.04 7.03 -12.79
CA LEU A 70 5.64 5.64 -12.91
C LEU A 70 4.70 5.40 -14.10
N PRO A 71 4.64 4.17 -14.63
CA PRO A 71 3.60 3.76 -15.58
C PRO A 71 2.19 4.03 -15.03
N SER A 72 1.24 4.37 -15.92
CA SER A 72 -0.14 4.74 -15.51
C SER A 72 -0.83 3.67 -14.66
N ALA A 73 -0.60 2.38 -14.94
CA ALA A 73 -1.20 1.29 -14.16
C ALA A 73 -0.67 1.25 -12.72
N GLN A 74 0.65 1.39 -12.54
CA GLN A 74 1.27 1.43 -11.20
C GLN A 74 0.88 2.69 -10.42
N LYS A 75 0.75 3.85 -11.10
CA LYS A 75 0.19 5.06 -10.49
C LYS A 75 -1.21 4.83 -9.96
N ASN A 76 -2.08 4.22 -10.75
CA ASN A 76 -3.45 3.92 -10.34
C ASN A 76 -3.49 2.91 -9.19
N LEU A 77 -2.64 1.89 -9.21
CA LEU A 77 -2.53 0.91 -8.14
C LEU A 77 -2.02 1.53 -6.83
N CYS A 78 -1.01 2.39 -6.90
CA CYS A 78 -0.52 3.16 -5.75
C CYS A 78 -1.63 4.03 -5.17
N ARG A 79 -2.32 4.84 -6.00
CA ARG A 79 -3.45 5.68 -5.57
C ARG A 79 -4.58 4.86 -4.94
N TYR A 80 -4.86 3.68 -5.49
CA TYR A 80 -5.85 2.77 -4.93
C TYR A 80 -5.44 2.22 -3.56
N ALA A 81 -4.16 1.89 -3.36
CA ALA A 81 -3.67 1.50 -2.04
C ALA A 81 -3.84 2.65 -1.04
N ILE A 82 -3.40 3.85 -1.41
CA ILE A 82 -3.45 5.04 -0.55
C ILE A 82 -4.86 5.37 -0.08
N GLN A 83 -5.86 5.33 -0.96
CA GLN A 83 -7.25 5.64 -0.56
C GLN A 83 -7.85 4.65 0.46
N LEU A 84 -7.25 3.48 0.65
CA LEU A 84 -7.69 2.53 1.70
C LEU A 84 -7.38 3.12 3.08
N SER A 85 -6.11 3.46 3.33
CA SER A 85 -5.68 4.03 4.62
C SER A 85 -6.03 5.51 4.80
N TYR A 86 -6.17 6.24 3.69
CA TYR A 86 -6.35 7.69 3.70
C TYR A 86 -7.63 8.06 2.93
N PRO A 87 -8.83 7.87 3.51
CA PRO A 87 -10.10 8.09 2.81
C PRO A 87 -10.34 9.54 2.36
N GLY A 88 -9.56 10.50 2.87
CA GLY A 88 -9.54 11.89 2.42
C GLY A 88 -8.69 12.15 1.16
N SER A 89 -7.95 11.16 0.65
CA SER A 89 -7.21 11.28 -0.59
C SER A 89 -8.13 11.25 -1.82
N GLU A 90 -7.59 11.58 -2.99
CA GLU A 90 -8.33 11.50 -4.24
C GLU A 90 -8.80 10.07 -4.49
N LYS A 91 -10.09 9.92 -4.83
CA LYS A 91 -10.70 8.61 -5.09
C LYS A 91 -10.41 8.15 -6.51
N ILE A 92 -10.02 6.89 -6.65
CA ILE A 92 -9.88 6.21 -7.93
C ILE A 92 -10.84 5.02 -7.99
N SER A 93 -11.55 4.90 -9.12
CA SER A 93 -12.49 3.79 -9.30
C SER A 93 -11.75 2.48 -9.54
N PHE A 94 -12.31 1.37 -9.04
CA PHE A 94 -11.75 0.03 -9.26
C PHE A 94 -11.52 -0.27 -10.75
N ASN A 95 -12.47 0.12 -11.61
CA ASN A 95 -12.37 -0.04 -13.07
C ASN A 95 -11.13 0.68 -13.66
N GLN A 96 -10.74 1.84 -13.13
CA GLN A 96 -9.53 2.54 -13.58
C GLN A 96 -8.24 1.85 -13.12
N VAL A 97 -8.29 1.11 -12.01
CA VAL A 97 -7.14 0.38 -11.45
C VAL A 97 -6.90 -0.91 -12.21
N VAL A 98 -7.95 -1.68 -12.50
CA VAL A 98 -7.82 -2.96 -13.21
C VAL A 98 -7.66 -2.82 -14.72
N LYS A 99 -7.94 -1.63 -15.28
CA LYS A 99 -7.74 -1.38 -16.71
C LYS A 99 -6.24 -1.43 -17.05
N ASN A 100 -5.85 -2.39 -17.88
CA ASN A 100 -4.47 -2.62 -18.32
C ASN A 100 -3.49 -2.92 -17.17
N ILE A 101 -3.98 -3.44 -16.04
CA ILE A 101 -3.11 -3.90 -14.95
C ILE A 101 -2.34 -5.14 -15.39
N ALA A 102 -1.07 -5.24 -15.01
CA ALA A 102 -0.29 -6.46 -15.25
C ALA A 102 -0.84 -7.62 -14.41
N GLN A 103 -0.68 -8.86 -14.87
CA GLN A 103 -1.18 -10.03 -14.15
C GLN A 103 -0.63 -10.11 -12.72
N ASP A 104 0.65 -9.79 -12.52
CA ASP A 104 1.26 -9.84 -11.19
C ASP A 104 0.74 -8.72 -10.28
N ASP A 105 0.45 -7.54 -10.83
CA ASP A 105 -0.18 -6.41 -10.14
C ASP A 105 -1.63 -6.71 -9.76
N LEU A 106 -2.36 -7.44 -10.61
CA LEU A 106 -3.69 -7.95 -10.28
C LEU A 106 -3.64 -8.97 -9.13
N LYS A 107 -2.68 -9.92 -9.16
CA LYS A 107 -2.49 -10.87 -8.06
C LYS A 107 -2.19 -10.16 -6.74
N LEU A 108 -1.34 -9.13 -6.79
CA LEU A 108 -1.01 -8.30 -5.61
C LEU A 108 -2.27 -7.63 -5.06
N LEU A 109 -3.09 -7.00 -5.92
CA LEU A 109 -4.35 -6.38 -5.53
C LEU A 109 -5.32 -7.39 -4.91
N LEU A 110 -5.46 -8.58 -5.51
CA LEU A 110 -6.34 -9.63 -4.97
C LEU A 110 -5.85 -10.15 -3.61
N SER A 111 -4.54 -10.36 -3.45
CA SER A 111 -3.95 -10.75 -2.16
C SER A 111 -4.09 -9.66 -1.09
N ALA A 112 -4.13 -8.38 -1.48
CA ALA A 112 -4.37 -7.27 -0.57
C ALA A 112 -5.84 -7.18 -0.13
N VAL A 113 -6.80 -7.51 -1.00
CA VAL A 113 -8.24 -7.57 -0.63
C VAL A 113 -8.52 -8.74 0.32
N ASP A 114 -7.75 -9.81 0.23
CA ASP A 114 -7.84 -10.98 1.11
C ASP A 114 -7.26 -10.70 2.53
N THR A 115 -6.84 -9.48 2.84
CA THR A 115 -6.25 -9.11 4.14
C THR A 115 -7.21 -9.13 5.32
N HIS A 116 -8.53 -9.07 5.10
CA HIS A 116 -9.52 -9.49 6.10
C HIS A 116 -9.31 -10.95 6.59
N TYR A 117 -8.68 -11.79 5.78
CA TYR A 117 -8.32 -13.17 6.13
C TYR A 117 -7.02 -13.27 6.96
N PHE A 118 -6.15 -12.25 6.95
CA PHE A 118 -4.82 -12.28 7.58
C PHE A 118 -4.75 -11.70 8.99
N HIS A 119 -5.60 -10.75 9.37
CA HIS A 119 -5.66 -10.26 10.76
C HIS A 119 -5.92 -11.42 11.76
N LYS A 120 -6.70 -12.42 11.33
CA LYS A 120 -6.96 -13.67 12.08
C LYS A 120 -5.77 -14.62 12.25
N GLN A 121 -4.67 -14.44 11.52
CA GLN A 121 -3.48 -15.31 11.60
C GLN A 121 -2.32 -14.68 12.41
N LEU A 122 -2.41 -13.39 12.74
CA LEU A 122 -1.46 -12.70 13.61
C LEU A 122 -1.91 -12.66 15.08
N SER A 123 -3.20 -12.94 15.34
CA SER A 123 -3.83 -13.19 16.65
C SER A 123 -3.78 -14.65 17.06
#